data_AF-A0A7X7R0G1-F1
#
_entry.id   AF-A0A7X7R0G1-F1
#
_cell.length_a   1.000
_cell.length_b   1.000
_cell.length_c   1.000
_cell.angle_alpha   90.00
_cell.angle_beta   90.00
_cell.angle_gamma   90.00
#
_symmetry.space_group_name_H-M   'P 1'
#
loop_
_entity.id
_entity.type
_entity.pdbx_description
1 polymer ?
#
loop_
_entity_poly.entity_id
_entity_poly.type
_entity_poly.pdbx_seq_one_letter_code
_entity_poly.pdbx_strand_id
1 'polypeptide(L)' 'VFFGAKDCVEVVKTFVQKKLNELTPEQDFMLGIMLGYDRLKQCGRYLTQKNKKENENSISFLNNKQ' A
#
# COMPACT_ATOMS: atom_id res chain seq x y z
N VAL A 1 18.19 -0.42 -3.13
CA VAL A 1 18.92 -0.35 -1.84
C VAL A 1 18.10 0.51 -0.89
N PHE A 2 17.76 0.01 0.30
CA PHE A 2 17.03 0.75 1.32
C PHE A 2 18.03 1.22 2.38
N PHE A 3 17.98 2.51 2.73
CA PHE A 3 18.86 3.14 3.72
C PHE A 3 18.02 3.74 4.84
N GLY A 4 18.47 3.64 6.09
CA GLY A 4 17.74 4.15 7.26
C GLY A 4 18.07 3.39 8.54
N ALA A 5 17.29 3.65 9.59
CA ALA A 5 17.38 2.91 10.85
C ALA A 5 17.16 1.41 10.63
N LYS A 6 17.92 0.57 11.34
CA LYS A 6 17.89 -0.88 11.18
C LYS A 6 16.46 -1.43 11.29
N ASP A 7 15.68 -0.96 12.25
CA ASP A 7 14.30 -1.40 12.45
C ASP A 7 13.38 -1.04 11.27
N CYS A 8 13.52 0.17 10.72
CA CYS A 8 12.75 0.59 9.54
C CYS A 8 13.11 -0.27 8.32
N VAL A 9 14.40 -0.54 8.11
CA VAL A 9 14.87 -1.36 7.00
C VAL A 9 14.39 -2.81 7.13
N GLU A 10 14.47 -3.39 8.33
CA GLU A 10 13.97 -4.74 8.60
C GLU A 10 12.47 -4.85 8.35
N VAL A 11 11.68 -3.86 8.80
CA VAL A 11 10.23 -3.86 8.56
C VAL A 11 9.93 -3.76 7.06
N VAL A 12 10.56 -2.85 6.31
CA VAL A 12 10.37 -2.73 4.85
C VAL A 12 10.72 -4.04 4.14
N LYS A 13 11.79 -4.73 4.55
CA LYS A 13 12.18 -6.03 3.99
C LYS A 13 11.14 -7.14 4.21
N THR A 14 10.23 -7.02 5.18
CA THR A 14 9.19 -8.05 5.39
C THR A 14 8.12 -8.06 4.29
N PHE A 15 7.85 -6.91 3.65
CA PHE A 15 6.77 -6.78 2.68
C PHE A 15 7.20 -6.26 1.30
N VAL A 16 8.41 -5.70 1.16
CA VAL A 16 8.97 -5.25 -0.15
C VAL A 16 9.80 -6.34 -0.83
N GLN A 17 9.55 -7.62 -0.51
CA GLN A 17 10.12 -8.75 -1.27
C GLN A 17 9.42 -8.95 -2.62
N LYS A 18 8.19 -8.46 -2.73
CA LYS A 18 7.40 -8.46 -3.97
C LYS A 18 7.64 -7.20 -4.78
N LYS A 19 7.26 -7.20 -6.06
CA LYS A 19 7.35 -6.01 -6.89
C LYS A 19 6.53 -4.88 -6.26
N LEU A 20 7.04 -3.65 -6.29
CA LEU A 20 6.39 -2.48 -5.66
C LEU A 20 4.96 -2.22 -6.15
N ASN A 21 4.61 -2.71 -7.34
CA ASN A 21 3.28 -2.63 -7.92
C ASN A 21 2.27 -3.64 -7.32
N GLU A 22 2.71 -4.57 -6.47
CA GLU A 22 1.87 -5.59 -5.83
C GLU A 22 1.57 -5.27 -4.36
N LEU A 23 2.02 -4.12 -3.86
CA LEU A 23 1.78 -3.71 -2.48
C LEU A 23 0.28 -3.48 -2.22
N THR A 24 -0.19 -3.92 -1.06
CA THR A 24 -1.53 -3.54 -0.59
C THR A 24 -1.56 -2.06 -0.20
N PRO A 25 -2.73 -1.41 -0.15
CA PRO A 25 -2.82 -0.02 0.29
C PRO A 25 -2.18 0.18 1.67
N GLU A 26 -2.29 -0.81 2.57
CA GLU A 26 -1.67 -0.79 3.90
C GLU A 26 -0.15 -0.84 3.82
N GLN A 27 0.42 -1.72 2.99
CA GLN A 27 1.87 -1.83 2.81
C GLN A 27 2.46 -0.57 2.17
N ASP A 28 1.76 -0.02 1.17
CA ASP A 28 2.13 1.23 0.50
C ASP A 28 2.01 2.44 1.44
N PHE A 29 1.04 2.43 2.37
CA PHE A 29 0.95 3.41 3.45
C PHE A 29 2.15 3.31 4.40
N MET A 30 2.43 2.11 4.94
CA MET A 30 3.56 1.85 5.85
C MET A 30 4.90 2.24 5.21
N LEU A 31 5.12 1.85 3.96
CA LEU A 31 6.32 2.20 3.21
C LEU A 31 6.47 3.72 3.14
N GLY A 32 5.40 4.44 2.83
CA GLY A 32 5.48 5.88 2.71
C GLY A 32 5.75 6.60 4.03
N ILE A 33 5.22 6.11 5.14
CA ILE A 33 5.55 6.63 6.47
C ILE A 33 7.03 6.37 6.80
N MET A 34 7.55 5.17 6.49
CA MET A 34 8.96 4.83 6.72
C MET A 34 9.93 5.61 5.84
N LEU A 35 9.48 6.09 4.67
CA LEU A 35 10.24 6.98 3.79
C LEU A 35 10.14 8.47 4.21
N GLY A 36 9.37 8.78 5.25
CA GLY A 36 9.21 10.14 5.76
C GLY A 36 8.22 11.01 4.97
N TYR A 37 7.30 10.41 4.20
CA TYR A 37 6.23 11.20 3.57
C TYR A 37 5.25 11.73 4.62
N ASP A 38 4.57 12.82 4.25
CA ASP A 38 3.57 13.46 5.09
C ASP A 38 2.41 12.49 5.40
N ARG A 39 2.09 12.36 6.70
CA ARG A 39 1.06 11.46 7.21
C ARG A 39 -0.32 11.79 6.64
N LEU A 40 -0.71 13.06 6.57
CA LEU A 40 -2.05 13.45 6.12
C LEU A 40 -2.23 13.14 4.62
N LYS A 41 -1.21 13.42 3.81
CA LYS A 41 -1.18 13.05 2.38
C LYS A 41 -1.26 11.53 2.20
N GLN A 42 -0.52 10.77 2.99
CA GLN A 42 -0.57 9.31 2.97
C GLN A 42 -1.92 8.76 3.42
N CYS A 43 -2.59 9.36 4.41
CA CYS A 43 -3.95 8.99 4.79
C CYS A 43 -4.93 9.20 3.63
N GLY A 44 -4.86 10.35 2.96
CA GLY A 44 -5.68 10.63 1.78
C GLY A 44 -5.45 9.59 0.67
N ARG A 45 -4.17 9.32 0.35
CA ARG A 45 -3.79 8.32 -0.65
C ARG A 45 -4.27 6.91 -0.28
N TYR A 46 -4.17 6.52 0.99
CA TYR A 46 -4.67 5.24 1.50
C TYR A 46 -6.17 5.09 1.29
N LEU A 47 -6.97 6.08 1.71
CA LEU A 47 -8.43 6.05 1.58
C LEU A 47 -8.85 6.01 0.10
N THR A 48 -8.20 6.79 -0.77
CA THR A 48 -8.48 6.75 -2.21
C THR A 48 -8.17 5.37 -2.81
N GLN A 49 -7.02 4.78 -2.49
CA GLN A 49 -6.65 3.46 -3.02
C GLN A 49 -7.56 2.34 -2.49
N LYS A 50 -7.97 2.42 -1.21
CA LYS A 50 -8.88 1.46 -0.60
C LYS A 50 -10.26 1.50 -1.25
N ASN A 51 -10.83 2.69 -1.41
CA ASN A 51 -12.11 2.87 -2.09
C ASN A 51 -12.06 2.41 -3.55
N LYS A 52 -10.92 2.61 -4.24
CA LYS A 52 -10.73 2.10 -5.61
C LYS A 52 -10.77 0.57 -5.64
N LYS A 53 -10.05 -0.11 -4.75
CA LYS A 53 -10.07 -1.58 -4.66
C LYS A 53 -11.44 -2.13 -4.27
N GLU A 54 -12.17 -1.47 -3.37
CA GLU A 54 -13.54 -1.87 -2.99
C GLU A 54 -14.52 -1.78 -4.18
N ASN A 55 -14.40 -0.72 -5.00
CA ASN A 55 -15.20 -0.59 -6.22
C ASN A 55 -14.82 -1.63 -7.29
N GLU A 56 -13.52 -1.91 -7.50
CA GLU A 56 -13.06 -2.95 -8.43
C GLU A 56 -13.54 -4.36 -8.02
N ASN A 57 -13.51 -4.66 -6.72
CA ASN A 57 -14.04 -5.91 -6.16
C ASN A 57 -15.57 -6.01 -6.36
N SER A 58 -16.30 -4.89 -6.23
CA SER A 58 -17.75 -4.87 -6.45
C SER A 58 -18.12 -5.09 -7.93
N ILE A 59 -17.37 -4.47 -8.85
CA ILE A 59 -17.57 -4.63 -10.31
C ILE A 59 -17.22 -6.05 -10.76
N SER A 60 -16.10 -6.61 -10.29
CA SER A 60 -15.73 -7.99 -10.62
C SER A 60 -16.72 -9.01 -10.08
N PHE A 61 -17.31 -8.78 -8.90
CA PHE A 61 -18.39 -9.61 -8.37
C PHE A 61 -19.67 -9.56 -9.25
N LEU A 62 -20.04 -8.38 -9.75
CA LEU A 62 -21.18 -8.22 -10.67
C LEU A 62 -20.95 -8.92 -12.01
N ASN A 63 -19.74 -8.82 -12.57
CA ASN A 63 -19.41 -9.42 -13.87
C ASN A 63 -19.36 -10.96 -13.83
N ASN A 64 -19.08 -11.57 -12.67
CA ASN A 64 -19.04 -13.03 -12.51
C ASN A 64 -20.42 -13.67 -12.26
N LYS A 65 -21.50 -12.87 -12.20
CA LYS A 65 -22.88 -13.36 -12.02
C LYS A 65 -23.70 -13.41 -13.32
N GLN A 66 -23.11 -13.11 -14.47
CA GLN A 66 -23.73 -13.20 -15.79
C GLN A 66 -23.14 -14.40 -16.56
#